data_AF-A0A0T0M2C5-F1
#
_entry.id   AF-A0A0T0M2C5-F1
#
_cell.length_a   1.000
_cell.length_b   1.000
_cell.length_c   1.000
_cell.angle_alpha   90.00
_cell.angle_beta   90.00
_cell.angle_gamma   90.00
#
_symmetry.space_group_name_H-M   'P 1'
#
loop_
_entity.id
_entity.type
_entity.pdbx_description
1 polymer ?
#
loop_
_entity_poly.entity_id
_entity_poly.type
_entity_poly.pdbx_seq_one_letter_code
_entity_poly.pdbx_strand_id
1 'polypeptide(L)'
;MKMLLTIIIGLFCTATVYADCAGTGIWIFPSGQTIKQNAIFVLDGYAESQKVIKGLNKKHNIYLRSGNKKIKLLVTEICVGQFYLTQAVLKPETELEAGLEYTMHIDNLPKYESFNKYNKTIQKYEPVTYKVVHEKDNEKPQLISKPKELEKTLIHFGCGPSIHVIFSNPVKDNSEVIIKTTVKNQKTGKKTTYYIQPDGDKIKVGHGMCSGAFDFEEKSDNYEVEFSFMDASGNLTAWSGEPLKFSKPTKETNYDDE
;
A
#
# COMPACT_ATOMS: atom_id res chain seq x y z
N MET A 1 20.04 42.80 -34.18
CA MET A 1 20.01 42.44 -32.74
C MET A 1 18.66 41.89 -32.27
N LYS A 2 17.51 42.55 -32.52
CA LYS A 2 16.19 42.04 -32.08
C LYS A 2 15.87 40.63 -32.62
N MET A 3 16.08 40.36 -33.90
CA MET A 3 15.78 39.06 -34.51
C MET A 3 16.67 37.92 -33.99
N LEU A 4 17.94 38.21 -33.65
CA LEU A 4 18.86 37.23 -33.08
C LEU A 4 18.45 36.86 -31.64
N LEU A 5 17.96 37.84 -30.87
CA LEU A 5 17.45 37.62 -29.52
C LEU A 5 16.17 36.78 -29.51
N THR A 6 15.27 36.98 -30.48
CA THR A 6 14.02 36.20 -30.60
C THR A 6 14.30 34.73 -30.95
N ILE A 7 15.28 34.47 -31.82
CA ILE A 7 15.68 33.11 -32.18
C ILE A 7 16.35 32.40 -30.98
N ILE A 8 17.19 33.12 -30.22
CA ILE A 8 17.83 32.57 -29.02
C ILE A 8 16.78 32.22 -27.95
N ILE A 9 15.78 33.08 -27.70
CA ILE A 9 14.71 32.80 -26.74
C ILE A 9 13.85 31.60 -27.18
N GLY A 10 13.57 31.47 -28.48
CA GLY A 10 12.83 30.31 -29.02
C GLY A 10 13.57 28.97 -28.88
N LEU A 11 14.91 28.99 -28.88
CA LEU A 11 15.75 27.79 -28.71
C LEU A 11 15.87 27.34 -27.24
N PHE A 12 15.64 28.23 -26.26
CA PHE A 12 15.70 27.87 -24.83
C PHE A 12 14.36 27.36 -24.25
N CYS A 13 13.25 27.46 -25.00
CA CYS A 13 11.92 27.03 -24.52
C CYS A 13 11.56 25.56 -24.84
N THR A 14 12.44 24.78 -25.47
CA THR A 14 12.20 23.37 -25.78
C THR A 14 12.85 22.39 -24.80
N ALA A 15 13.45 22.88 -23.71
CA ALA A 15 13.89 22.03 -22.62
C ALA A 15 12.65 21.44 -21.94
N THR A 16 12.30 20.21 -22.31
CA THR A 16 11.37 19.39 -21.55
C THR A 16 12.00 19.13 -20.19
N VAL A 17 11.60 19.92 -19.20
CA VAL A 17 11.89 19.63 -17.79
C VAL A 17 10.99 18.45 -17.43
N TYR A 18 11.47 17.23 -17.68
CA TYR A 18 10.90 16.06 -17.03
C TYR A 18 11.18 16.24 -15.55
N ALA A 19 10.17 16.61 -14.78
CA ALA A 19 10.22 16.39 -13.36
C ALA A 19 10.30 14.87 -13.18
N ASP A 20 11.51 14.36 -12.95
CA ASP A 20 11.71 13.00 -12.45
C ASP A 20 11.08 12.97 -11.05
N CYS A 21 9.77 12.72 -11.00
CA CYS A 21 9.13 12.21 -9.80
C CYS A 21 9.57 10.75 -9.59
N ALA A 22 10.89 10.52 -9.56
CA ALA A 22 11.53 9.27 -9.21
C ALA A 22 11.47 9.15 -7.68
N GLY A 23 10.25 8.98 -7.16
CA GLY A 23 10.05 8.71 -5.76
C GLY A 23 10.53 7.31 -5.41
N THR A 24 10.99 7.15 -4.18
CA THR A 24 11.23 5.84 -3.55
C THR A 24 10.49 5.84 -2.23
N GLY A 25 10.08 4.66 -1.79
CA GLY A 25 9.42 4.51 -0.51
C GLY A 25 9.02 3.08 -0.26
N ILE A 26 9.35 2.62 0.95
CA ILE A 26 8.86 1.36 1.49
C ILE A 26 8.05 1.69 2.76
N TRP A 27 6.77 1.34 2.75
CA TRP A 27 5.89 1.46 3.92
C TRP A 27 5.56 0.08 4.46
N ILE A 28 5.14 0.03 5.72
CA ILE A 28 4.88 -1.20 6.43
C ILE A 28 3.60 -1.13 7.26
N PHE A 29 2.84 -2.22 7.20
CA PHE A 29 1.79 -2.59 8.12
C PHE A 29 2.27 -3.79 8.98
N PRO A 30 1.88 -3.89 10.27
CA PRO A 30 1.17 -2.88 11.05
C PRO A 30 2.05 -1.65 11.28
N SER A 31 1.40 -0.51 11.47
CA SER A 31 2.09 0.77 11.63
C SER A 31 2.44 1.08 13.09
N GLY A 32 1.79 0.45 14.07
CA GLY A 32 2.10 0.57 15.48
C GLY A 32 3.48 0.04 15.86
N GLN A 33 3.97 0.40 17.05
CA GLN A 33 5.25 -0.10 17.60
C GLN A 33 5.10 -1.33 18.48
N THR A 34 3.88 -1.83 18.67
CA THR A 34 3.58 -2.99 19.51
C THR A 34 2.85 -4.03 18.68
N ILE A 35 3.28 -5.28 18.77
CA ILE A 35 2.73 -6.40 18.00
C ILE A 35 2.57 -7.65 18.87
N LYS A 36 1.67 -8.53 18.45
CA LYS A 36 1.45 -9.84 19.07
C LYS A 36 2.48 -10.86 18.57
N GLN A 37 2.60 -11.98 19.27
CA GLN A 37 3.65 -12.97 18.98
C GLN A 37 3.55 -13.61 17.58
N ASN A 38 2.34 -13.62 17.01
CA ASN A 38 2.03 -14.20 15.71
C ASN A 38 1.81 -13.15 14.60
N ALA A 39 2.34 -11.94 14.77
CA ALA A 39 2.18 -10.85 13.82
C ALA A 39 2.60 -11.21 12.39
N ILE A 40 1.90 -10.61 11.42
CA ILE A 40 2.29 -10.56 10.02
C ILE A 40 2.70 -9.15 9.65
N PHE A 41 3.42 -9.01 8.54
CA PHE A 41 3.80 -7.70 8.02
C PHE A 41 3.42 -7.58 6.55
N VAL A 42 3.04 -6.38 6.12
CA VAL A 42 2.80 -6.09 4.72
C VAL A 42 3.66 -4.90 4.31
N LEU A 43 4.55 -5.10 3.33
CA LEU A 43 5.46 -4.08 2.84
C LEU A 43 5.01 -3.59 1.47
N ASP A 44 4.83 -2.28 1.33
CA ASP A 44 4.50 -1.60 0.08
C ASP A 44 5.72 -0.89 -0.48
N GLY A 45 6.08 -1.17 -1.74
CA GLY A 45 7.14 -0.47 -2.47
C GLY A 45 6.56 0.40 -3.57
N TYR A 46 6.85 1.71 -3.51
CA TYR A 46 6.48 2.68 -4.55
C TYR A 46 7.58 2.86 -5.60
N ALA A 47 7.18 2.99 -6.86
CA ALA A 47 8.04 3.35 -7.98
C ALA A 47 9.29 2.44 -8.05
N GLU A 48 10.50 2.97 -7.84
CA GLU A 48 11.74 2.18 -7.92
C GLU A 48 11.85 1.11 -6.80
N SER A 49 11.21 1.35 -5.65
CA SER A 49 11.18 0.41 -4.51
C SER A 49 10.44 -0.89 -4.82
N GLN A 50 9.62 -0.94 -5.87
CA GLN A 50 8.98 -2.18 -6.34
C GLN A 50 10.00 -3.29 -6.64
N LYS A 51 11.21 -2.92 -7.13
CA LYS A 51 12.29 -3.88 -7.41
C LYS A 51 12.81 -4.53 -6.13
N VAL A 52 12.83 -3.78 -5.03
CA VAL A 52 13.21 -4.30 -3.70
C VAL A 52 12.17 -5.31 -3.24
N ILE A 53 10.88 -4.97 -3.30
CA ILE A 53 9.78 -5.86 -2.90
C ILE A 53 9.81 -7.18 -3.70
N LYS A 54 9.97 -7.11 -5.02
CA LYS A 54 10.10 -8.31 -5.89
C LYS A 54 11.36 -9.14 -5.61
N GLY A 55 12.37 -8.53 -5.01
CA GLY A 55 13.67 -9.13 -4.67
C GLY A 55 13.79 -9.63 -3.23
N LEU A 56 12.77 -9.48 -2.39
CA LEU A 56 12.80 -9.95 -1.00
C LEU A 56 13.07 -11.46 -0.93
N ASN A 57 13.99 -11.85 -0.04
CA ASN A 57 14.54 -13.21 0.14
C ASN A 57 15.20 -13.83 -1.11
N LYS A 58 15.47 -13.04 -2.16
CA LYS A 58 16.25 -13.46 -3.34
C LYS A 58 17.53 -12.64 -3.45
N LYS A 59 17.40 -11.32 -3.46
CA LYS A 59 18.50 -10.35 -3.48
C LYS A 59 18.62 -9.59 -2.16
N HIS A 60 17.48 -9.38 -1.49
CA HIS A 60 17.36 -8.59 -0.28
C HIS A 60 16.83 -9.49 0.85
N ASN A 61 17.71 -9.94 1.75
CA ASN A 61 17.27 -10.76 2.89
C ASN A 61 16.49 -9.88 3.86
N ILE A 62 15.33 -10.35 4.31
CA ILE A 62 14.46 -9.62 5.22
C ILE A 62 14.22 -10.42 6.50
N TYR A 63 14.37 -9.75 7.64
CA TYR A 63 14.35 -10.41 8.95
C TYR A 63 14.08 -9.42 10.09
N LEU A 64 13.71 -9.96 11.24
CA LEU A 64 13.66 -9.29 12.52
C LEU A 64 14.91 -9.61 13.34
N ARG A 65 15.47 -8.62 14.04
CA ARG A 65 16.65 -8.80 14.91
C ARG A 65 16.41 -8.25 16.32
N SER A 66 16.77 -9.03 17.33
CA SER A 66 16.80 -8.63 18.74
C SER A 66 18.09 -9.15 19.39
N GLY A 67 19.05 -8.28 19.69
CA GLY A 67 20.40 -8.70 20.09
C GLY A 67 21.04 -9.65 19.07
N ASN A 68 21.42 -10.86 19.52
CA ASN A 68 21.97 -11.91 18.66
C ASN A 68 20.90 -12.76 17.95
N LYS A 69 19.61 -12.58 18.29
CA LYS A 69 18.51 -13.34 17.71
C LYS A 69 18.12 -12.72 16.37
N LYS A 70 18.10 -13.54 15.32
CA LYS A 70 17.68 -13.18 13.96
C LYS A 70 16.57 -14.13 13.52
N ILE A 71 15.41 -13.59 13.16
CA ILE A 71 14.24 -14.36 12.70
C ILE A 71 13.95 -13.94 11.25
N LYS A 72 14.09 -14.86 10.30
CA LYS A 72 13.75 -14.59 8.90
C LYS A 72 12.27 -14.27 8.76
N LEU A 73 11.96 -13.32 7.88
CA LEU A 73 10.59 -13.06 7.45
C LEU A 73 10.36 -13.77 6.12
N LEU A 74 9.47 -14.75 6.10
CA LEU A 74 9.08 -15.49 4.90
C LEU A 74 8.14 -14.64 4.05
N VAL A 75 8.41 -14.53 2.75
CA VAL A 75 7.48 -13.91 1.79
C VAL A 75 6.40 -14.93 1.47
N THR A 76 5.16 -14.67 1.89
CA THR A 76 4.02 -15.57 1.69
C THR A 76 3.19 -15.20 0.46
N GLU A 77 3.18 -13.91 0.08
CA GLU A 77 2.45 -13.41 -1.08
C GLU A 77 3.17 -12.19 -1.66
N ILE A 78 3.13 -12.03 -3.00
CA ILE A 78 3.53 -10.81 -3.70
C ILE A 78 2.35 -10.33 -4.53
N CYS A 79 1.90 -9.10 -4.29
CA CYS A 79 0.83 -8.46 -5.02
C CYS A 79 1.40 -7.33 -5.89
N VAL A 80 1.19 -7.37 -7.19
CA VAL A 80 1.61 -6.28 -8.10
C VAL A 80 0.39 -5.41 -8.39
N GLY A 81 0.44 -4.16 -7.91
CA GLY A 81 -0.58 -3.16 -8.17
C GLY A 81 -0.58 -2.71 -9.63
N GLN A 82 -1.58 -1.92 -10.00
CA GLN A 82 -1.72 -1.44 -11.38
C GLN A 82 -1.02 -0.10 -11.62
N PHE A 83 -0.70 0.67 -10.57
CA PHE A 83 -0.08 1.98 -10.72
C PHE A 83 1.10 2.20 -9.75
N TYR A 84 2.30 1.84 -10.20
CA TYR A 84 3.58 2.04 -9.49
C TYR A 84 3.68 1.48 -8.06
N LEU A 85 2.90 0.46 -7.72
CA LEU A 85 2.95 -0.21 -6.43
C LEU A 85 3.21 -1.72 -6.56
N THR A 86 4.00 -2.28 -5.65
CA THR A 86 4.15 -3.72 -5.45
C THR A 86 4.25 -3.99 -3.96
N GLN A 87 3.56 -5.03 -3.49
CA GLN A 87 3.43 -5.38 -2.08
C GLN A 87 3.95 -6.79 -1.80
N ALA A 88 4.47 -7.01 -0.60
CA ALA A 88 4.78 -8.33 -0.06
C ALA A 88 4.07 -8.55 1.28
N VAL A 89 3.43 -9.71 1.44
CA VAL A 89 2.99 -10.20 2.75
C VAL A 89 4.08 -11.08 3.33
N LEU A 90 4.42 -10.83 4.59
CA LEU A 90 5.52 -11.46 5.30
C LEU A 90 5.04 -12.10 6.59
N LYS A 91 5.63 -13.25 6.93
CA LYS A 91 5.41 -13.92 8.21
C LYS A 91 6.74 -14.33 8.84
N PRO A 92 6.94 -14.13 10.14
CA PRO A 92 8.08 -14.71 10.86
C PRO A 92 8.17 -16.23 10.64
N GLU A 93 9.38 -16.74 10.38
CA GLU A 93 9.62 -18.18 10.24
C GLU A 93 9.39 -18.95 11.55
N THR A 94 9.53 -18.26 12.67
CA THR A 94 9.25 -18.75 14.02
C THR A 94 8.46 -17.72 14.79
N GLU A 95 7.74 -18.17 15.81
CA GLU A 95 6.98 -17.29 16.70
C GLU A 95 7.89 -16.26 17.39
N LEU A 96 7.38 -15.03 17.53
CA LEU A 96 8.10 -13.97 18.22
C LEU A 96 8.04 -14.16 19.73
N GLU A 97 9.16 -13.86 20.39
CA GLU A 97 9.27 -13.98 21.84
C GLU A 97 8.73 -12.73 22.53
N ALA A 98 7.79 -12.92 23.45
CA ALA A 98 7.19 -11.85 24.23
C ALA A 98 8.23 -11.08 25.05
N GLY A 99 8.03 -9.78 25.20
CA GLY A 99 8.92 -8.89 25.96
C GLY A 99 10.15 -8.42 25.20
N LEU A 100 10.50 -9.05 24.07
CA LEU A 100 11.59 -8.60 23.22
C LEU A 100 11.17 -7.45 22.31
N GLU A 101 12.14 -6.58 22.02
CA GLU A 101 12.05 -5.60 20.95
C GLU A 101 12.84 -6.10 19.74
N TYR A 102 12.20 -6.07 18.57
CA TYR A 102 12.80 -6.45 17.30
C TYR A 102 12.89 -5.26 16.36
N THR A 103 14.05 -5.10 15.71
CA THR A 103 14.22 -4.20 14.56
C THR A 103 14.08 -4.99 13.27
N MET A 104 13.29 -4.50 12.32
CA MET A 104 13.21 -5.09 10.98
C MET A 104 14.33 -4.58 10.09
N HIS A 105 14.99 -5.50 9.38
CA HIS A 105 16.10 -5.20 8.50
C HIS A 105 15.86 -5.78 7.10
N ILE A 106 16.36 -5.05 6.09
CA ILE A 106 16.46 -5.49 4.71
C ILE A 106 17.92 -5.34 4.29
N ASP A 107 18.60 -6.46 4.03
CA ASP A 107 20.01 -6.44 3.61
C ASP A 107 20.13 -6.03 2.13
N ASN A 108 21.30 -5.49 1.77
CA ASN A 108 21.68 -5.17 0.38
C ASN A 108 20.70 -4.23 -0.34
N LEU A 109 20.10 -3.27 0.38
CA LEU A 109 19.27 -2.25 -0.26
C LEU A 109 20.08 -1.43 -1.29
N PRO A 110 19.48 -1.06 -2.43
CA PRO A 110 20.10 -0.11 -3.37
C PRO A 110 20.43 1.22 -2.68
N LYS A 111 21.43 1.95 -3.19
CA LYS A 111 21.88 3.22 -2.60
C LYS A 111 20.79 4.31 -2.50
N TYR A 112 19.79 4.26 -3.39
CA TYR A 112 18.66 5.20 -3.40
C TYR A 112 17.55 4.82 -2.42
N GLU A 113 17.66 3.67 -1.76
CA GLU A 113 16.62 3.12 -0.90
C GLU A 113 16.99 3.23 0.56
N SER A 114 15.99 3.51 1.40
CA SER A 114 16.14 3.43 2.85
C SER A 114 14.90 2.81 3.47
N PHE A 115 15.11 1.95 4.47
CA PHE A 115 14.02 1.31 5.20
C PHE A 115 13.98 1.85 6.62
N ASN A 116 13.45 3.07 6.75
CA ASN A 116 13.23 3.75 8.02
C ASN A 116 11.83 4.37 8.05
N LYS A 117 11.26 4.50 9.23
CA LYS A 117 9.96 5.13 9.43
C LYS A 117 10.15 6.58 9.89
N TYR A 118 9.42 7.51 9.29
CA TYR A 118 9.41 8.90 9.76
C TYR A 118 8.61 9.01 11.07
N ASN A 119 9.27 9.41 12.15
CA ASN A 119 8.63 9.74 13.41
C ASN A 119 8.25 11.23 13.41
N LYS A 120 6.94 11.51 13.30
CA LYS A 120 6.41 12.88 13.25
C LYS A 120 6.66 13.66 14.55
N THR A 121 6.72 12.99 15.70
CA THR A 121 6.89 13.61 17.01
C THR A 121 8.28 14.23 17.17
N ILE A 122 9.31 13.51 16.74
CA ILE A 122 10.70 13.97 16.84
C ILE A 122 11.28 14.48 15.51
N GLN A 123 10.49 14.45 14.44
CA GLN A 123 10.84 14.86 13.08
C GLN A 123 12.09 14.18 12.52
N LYS A 124 12.25 12.88 12.77
CA LYS A 124 13.40 12.08 12.33
C LYS A 124 12.99 10.73 11.78
N TYR A 125 13.80 10.20 10.88
CA TYR A 125 13.70 8.82 10.44
C TYR A 125 14.32 7.90 11.47
N GLU A 126 13.58 6.88 11.87
CA GLU A 126 13.98 5.87 12.85
C GLU A 126 13.88 4.46 12.24
N PRO A 127 14.67 3.50 12.75
CA PRO A 127 14.54 2.11 12.36
C PRO A 127 13.12 1.59 12.65
N VAL A 128 12.64 0.69 11.80
CA VAL A 128 11.35 0.02 12.01
C VAL A 128 11.50 -0.97 13.17
N THR A 129 10.90 -0.64 14.32
CA THR A 129 11.02 -1.37 15.58
C THR A 129 9.66 -1.77 16.13
N TYR A 130 9.61 -2.95 16.74
CA TYR A 130 8.40 -3.52 17.33
C TYR A 130 8.70 -4.19 18.67
N LYS A 131 7.93 -3.83 19.70
CA LYS A 131 7.86 -4.53 20.97
C LYS A 131 6.82 -5.64 20.90
N VAL A 132 7.19 -6.85 21.31
CA VAL A 132 6.31 -8.02 21.28
C VAL A 132 5.60 -8.16 22.62
N VAL A 133 4.27 -8.24 22.61
CA VAL A 133 3.47 -8.50 23.83
C VAL A 133 3.28 -10.00 24.06
N HIS A 134 2.88 -10.36 25.28
CA HIS A 134 2.68 -11.75 25.71
C HIS A 134 1.42 -12.43 25.12
N GLU A 135 0.73 -11.74 24.22
CA GLU A 135 -0.54 -12.18 23.66
C GLU A 135 -0.36 -12.71 22.23
N LYS A 136 -1.22 -13.66 21.89
CA LYS A 136 -1.49 -14.09 20.51
C LYS A 136 -2.88 -13.63 20.12
N ASP A 137 -3.06 -13.31 18.84
CA ASP A 137 -4.40 -13.15 18.29
C ASP A 137 -4.76 -14.35 17.43
N ASN A 138 -5.87 -15.01 17.71
CA ASN A 138 -6.44 -16.01 16.80
C ASN A 138 -7.88 -15.66 16.43
N GLU A 139 -8.37 -14.51 16.86
CA GLU A 139 -9.70 -14.03 16.55
C GLU A 139 -9.66 -13.36 15.18
N LYS A 140 -10.70 -13.58 14.38
CA LYS A 140 -10.78 -12.98 13.04
C LYS A 140 -11.53 -11.65 13.13
N PRO A 141 -11.17 -10.65 12.29
CA PRO A 141 -11.94 -9.42 12.16
C PRO A 141 -13.41 -9.69 11.90
N GLN A 142 -14.30 -9.03 12.62
CA GLN A 142 -15.75 -9.23 12.49
C GLN A 142 -16.37 -8.21 11.55
N LEU A 143 -17.19 -8.70 10.61
CA LEU A 143 -17.98 -7.85 9.74
C LEU A 143 -19.36 -7.61 10.34
N ILE A 144 -19.69 -6.36 10.65
CA ILE A 144 -21.02 -6.00 11.16
C ILE A 144 -22.05 -5.95 10.02
N SER A 145 -21.61 -5.61 8.82
CA SER A 145 -22.45 -5.53 7.63
C SER A 145 -21.63 -5.74 6.36
N LYS A 146 -22.30 -5.86 5.21
CA LYS A 146 -21.67 -5.87 3.90
C LYS A 146 -21.13 -4.47 3.57
N PRO A 147 -19.89 -4.32 3.08
CA PRO A 147 -19.39 -3.08 2.49
C PRO A 147 -20.36 -2.54 1.42
N LYS A 148 -20.44 -1.22 1.28
CA LYS A 148 -21.30 -0.55 0.30
C LYS A 148 -20.50 0.53 -0.41
N GLU A 149 -20.76 0.75 -1.70
CA GLU A 149 -20.27 1.94 -2.40
C GLU A 149 -20.86 3.18 -1.71
N LEU A 150 -20.01 4.12 -1.33
CA LEU A 150 -20.38 5.38 -0.69
C LEU A 150 -20.34 6.53 -1.70
N GLU A 151 -19.20 6.69 -2.35
CA GLU A 151 -18.95 7.82 -3.24
C GLU A 151 -17.84 7.50 -4.26
N LYS A 152 -17.68 8.40 -5.23
CA LYS A 152 -16.69 8.33 -6.31
C LYS A 152 -16.00 9.68 -6.40
N THR A 153 -14.68 9.67 -6.40
CA THR A 153 -13.88 10.88 -6.52
C THR A 153 -12.99 10.81 -7.76
N LEU A 154 -12.95 11.91 -8.50
CA LEU A 154 -12.02 12.13 -9.60
C LEU A 154 -11.52 13.57 -9.51
N ILE A 155 -10.27 13.75 -9.11
CA ILE A 155 -9.66 15.07 -8.94
C ILE A 155 -8.47 15.15 -9.88
N HIS A 156 -8.46 16.13 -10.78
CA HIS A 156 -7.33 16.34 -11.70
C HIS A 156 -6.26 17.23 -11.05
N PHE A 157 -5.06 16.69 -10.89
CA PHE A 157 -3.89 17.47 -10.51
C PHE A 157 -2.98 17.67 -11.72
N GLY A 158 -2.03 18.60 -11.61
CA GLY A 158 -1.07 18.86 -12.69
C GLY A 158 -0.19 17.66 -13.08
N CYS A 159 -0.01 16.69 -12.18
CA CYS A 159 0.79 15.48 -12.42
C CYS A 159 -0.04 14.22 -12.73
N GLY A 160 -1.36 14.36 -12.89
CA GLY A 160 -2.28 13.25 -13.13
C GLY A 160 -3.46 13.25 -12.14
N PRO A 161 -4.52 12.47 -12.42
CA PRO A 161 -5.69 12.43 -11.56
C PRO A 161 -5.47 11.56 -10.32
N SER A 162 -6.16 11.92 -9.23
CA SER A 162 -6.53 10.99 -8.16
C SER A 162 -7.93 10.45 -8.48
N ILE A 163 -8.09 9.13 -8.50
CA ILE A 163 -9.34 8.46 -8.87
C ILE A 163 -9.64 7.35 -7.88
N HIS A 164 -10.78 7.44 -7.19
CA HIS A 164 -11.19 6.46 -6.20
C HIS A 164 -12.68 6.15 -6.27
N VAL A 165 -13.01 4.89 -6.02
CA VAL A 165 -14.33 4.47 -5.58
C VAL A 165 -14.22 4.13 -4.10
N ILE A 166 -15.03 4.78 -3.29
CA ILE A 166 -14.95 4.71 -1.84
C ILE A 166 -16.05 3.79 -1.34
N PHE A 167 -15.66 2.76 -0.59
CA PHE A 167 -16.59 1.81 0.03
C PHE A 167 -16.59 1.98 1.55
N SER A 168 -17.67 1.57 2.21
CA SER A 168 -17.70 1.50 3.67
C SER A 168 -16.79 0.38 4.19
N ASN A 169 -16.19 0.62 5.35
CA ASN A 169 -15.39 -0.33 6.12
C ASN A 169 -16.15 -0.75 7.40
N PRO A 170 -17.01 -1.78 7.35
CA PRO A 170 -17.83 -2.20 8.49
C PRO A 170 -17.12 -3.21 9.41
N VAL A 171 -15.78 -3.26 9.38
CA VAL A 171 -14.99 -4.21 10.16
C VAL A 171 -14.85 -3.74 11.61
N LYS A 172 -14.88 -4.69 12.53
CA LYS A 172 -14.50 -4.52 13.94
C LYS A 172 -13.40 -5.49 14.29
N ASP A 173 -12.33 -4.94 14.85
CA ASP A 173 -11.20 -5.70 15.37
C ASP A 173 -10.53 -4.89 16.50
N ASN A 174 -9.82 -5.58 17.39
CA ASN A 174 -9.07 -4.95 18.47
C ASN A 174 -7.65 -4.55 18.06
N SER A 175 -7.25 -4.85 16.82
CA SER A 175 -5.96 -4.54 16.25
C SER A 175 -6.09 -3.78 14.92
N GLU A 176 -4.96 -3.33 14.36
CA GLU A 176 -4.95 -2.76 13.02
C GLU A 176 -5.41 -3.80 11.99
N VAL A 177 -6.27 -3.37 11.05
CA VAL A 177 -6.79 -4.21 9.97
C VAL A 177 -6.25 -3.72 8.63
N ILE A 178 -5.97 -4.66 7.74
CA ILE A 178 -5.67 -4.42 6.34
C ILE A 178 -6.60 -5.27 5.46
N ILE A 179 -7.05 -4.73 4.33
CA ILE A 179 -8.14 -5.30 3.54
C ILE A 179 -7.58 -5.86 2.24
N LYS A 180 -7.57 -7.18 2.12
CA LYS A 180 -7.28 -7.87 0.86
C LYS A 180 -8.41 -7.57 -0.12
N THR A 181 -8.14 -6.66 -1.03
CA THR A 181 -9.09 -6.17 -2.02
C THR A 181 -8.76 -6.79 -3.36
N THR A 182 -9.78 -7.32 -4.03
CA THR A 182 -9.60 -7.88 -5.37
C THR A 182 -10.58 -7.25 -6.34
N VAL A 183 -10.04 -6.58 -7.36
CA VAL A 183 -10.81 -5.90 -8.40
C VAL A 183 -10.70 -6.68 -9.71
N LYS A 184 -11.84 -6.89 -10.36
CA LYS A 184 -11.93 -7.50 -11.69
C LYS A 184 -12.58 -6.53 -12.66
N ASN A 185 -11.88 -6.22 -13.74
CA ASN A 185 -12.46 -5.52 -14.89
C ASN A 185 -13.35 -6.52 -15.66
N GLN A 186 -14.66 -6.30 -15.71
CA GLN A 186 -15.57 -7.26 -16.34
C GLN A 186 -15.39 -7.33 -17.86
N LYS A 187 -14.89 -6.25 -18.48
CA LYS A 187 -14.67 -6.20 -19.94
C LYS A 187 -13.42 -6.96 -20.36
N THR A 188 -12.31 -6.79 -19.64
CA THR A 188 -11.03 -7.43 -19.99
C THR A 188 -10.78 -8.75 -19.26
N GLY A 189 -11.54 -9.02 -18.20
CA GLY A 189 -11.32 -10.17 -17.31
C GLY A 189 -10.10 -10.03 -16.41
N LYS A 190 -9.33 -8.93 -16.51
CA LYS A 190 -8.16 -8.67 -15.68
C LYS A 190 -8.57 -8.59 -14.21
N LYS A 191 -7.94 -9.42 -13.38
CA LYS A 191 -8.13 -9.48 -11.93
C LYS A 191 -6.82 -9.04 -11.25
N THR A 192 -6.91 -8.08 -10.35
CA THR A 192 -5.78 -7.61 -9.53
C THR A 192 -6.18 -7.69 -8.06
N THR A 193 -5.25 -8.15 -7.23
CA THR A 193 -5.41 -8.23 -5.78
C THR A 193 -4.34 -7.38 -5.11
N TYR A 194 -4.72 -6.65 -4.07
CA TYR A 194 -3.83 -5.80 -3.29
C TYR A 194 -4.39 -5.61 -1.87
N TYR A 195 -3.53 -5.43 -0.86
CA TYR A 195 -4.01 -5.13 0.49
C TYR A 195 -4.04 -3.61 0.72
N ILE A 196 -5.20 -3.09 1.08
CA ILE A 196 -5.43 -1.66 1.34
C ILE A 196 -5.60 -1.45 2.84
N GLN A 197 -4.86 -0.51 3.42
CA GLN A 197 -5.18 0.01 4.76
C GLN A 197 -6.44 0.89 4.67
N PRO A 198 -7.46 0.65 5.51
CA PRO A 198 -8.64 1.50 5.54
C PRO A 198 -8.30 2.90 6.07
N ASP A 199 -9.06 3.87 5.60
CA ASP A 199 -9.09 5.24 6.11
C ASP A 199 -10.31 5.37 7.03
N GLY A 200 -10.14 4.98 8.30
CA GLY A 200 -11.24 4.90 9.25
C GLY A 200 -12.36 3.97 8.78
N ASP A 201 -13.53 4.55 8.54
CA ASP A 201 -14.73 3.86 8.06
C ASP A 201 -14.80 3.73 6.52
N LYS A 202 -13.74 4.10 5.81
CA LYS A 202 -13.65 4.07 4.35
C LYS A 202 -12.58 3.11 3.82
N ILE A 203 -12.88 2.50 2.68
CA ILE A 203 -11.95 1.71 1.86
C ILE A 203 -11.85 2.41 0.51
N LYS A 204 -10.70 3.02 0.21
CA LYS A 204 -10.47 3.73 -1.05
C LYS A 204 -9.89 2.77 -2.09
N VAL A 205 -10.66 2.46 -3.13
CA VAL A 205 -10.25 1.57 -4.24
C VAL A 205 -9.92 2.42 -5.47
N GLY A 206 -8.66 2.41 -5.88
CA GLY A 206 -8.19 3.20 -7.01
C GLY A 206 -6.73 3.61 -6.84
N HIS A 207 -6.42 4.85 -7.22
CA HIS A 207 -5.10 5.42 -7.07
C HIS A 207 -5.10 6.93 -6.84
N GLY A 208 -4.06 7.40 -6.16
CA GLY A 208 -3.74 8.82 -6.08
C GLY A 208 -2.97 9.29 -7.32
N MET A 209 -2.59 10.57 -7.32
CA MET A 209 -1.88 11.22 -8.43
C MET A 209 -0.55 10.57 -8.81
N CYS A 210 0.14 9.90 -7.88
CA CYS A 210 1.48 9.34 -8.12
C CYS A 210 1.54 7.81 -8.13
N SER A 211 0.60 7.14 -7.46
CA SER A 211 0.59 5.68 -7.32
C SER A 211 -0.74 5.18 -6.75
N GLY A 212 -0.98 3.89 -6.90
CA GLY A 212 -2.08 3.18 -6.28
C GLY A 212 -2.21 1.72 -6.69
N ALA A 213 -3.04 1.02 -5.93
CA ALA A 213 -3.23 -0.41 -6.07
C ALA A 213 -3.98 -0.75 -7.37
N PHE A 214 -4.95 0.08 -7.76
CA PHE A 214 -5.87 -0.19 -8.85
C PHE A 214 -5.91 0.99 -9.81
N ASP A 215 -6.05 0.66 -11.09
CA ASP A 215 -6.20 1.65 -12.16
C ASP A 215 -7.39 1.25 -13.03
N PHE A 216 -8.18 2.24 -13.42
CA PHE A 216 -9.44 2.07 -14.13
C PHE A 216 -9.27 2.41 -15.61
N GLU A 217 -9.19 1.36 -16.43
CA GLU A 217 -9.09 1.50 -17.88
C GLU A 217 -10.14 2.46 -18.48
N GLU A 218 -9.70 3.33 -19.39
CA GLU A 218 -10.55 4.35 -19.99
C GLU A 218 -11.81 3.80 -20.67
N LYS A 219 -11.70 2.62 -21.29
CA LYS A 219 -12.78 1.98 -22.08
C LYS A 219 -13.59 0.96 -21.28
N SER A 220 -13.44 0.92 -19.95
CA SER A 220 -14.17 0.00 -19.08
C SER A 220 -14.99 0.77 -18.05
N ASP A 221 -16.26 0.41 -17.95
CA ASP A 221 -17.20 1.05 -17.01
C ASP A 221 -17.77 0.07 -15.98
N ASN A 222 -17.43 -1.22 -16.07
CA ASN A 222 -18.00 -2.27 -15.22
C ASN A 222 -16.90 -3.08 -14.53
N TYR A 223 -16.94 -3.07 -13.20
CA TYR A 223 -15.98 -3.74 -12.34
C TYR A 223 -16.68 -4.52 -11.25
N GLU A 224 -16.00 -5.53 -10.73
CA GLU A 224 -16.37 -6.29 -9.54
C GLU A 224 -15.28 -6.12 -8.48
N VAL A 225 -15.66 -5.98 -7.21
CA VAL A 225 -14.73 -5.97 -6.08
C VAL A 225 -15.15 -6.93 -4.98
N GLU A 226 -14.15 -7.61 -4.40
CA GLU A 226 -14.26 -8.49 -3.25
C GLU A 226 -13.35 -7.96 -2.12
N PHE A 227 -13.82 -7.99 -0.87
CA PHE A 227 -13.09 -7.52 0.30
C PHE A 227 -12.94 -8.63 1.34
N SER A 228 -11.71 -9.06 1.61
CA SER A 228 -11.39 -9.92 2.76
C SER A 228 -10.58 -9.13 3.79
N PHE A 229 -10.88 -9.33 5.07
CA PHE A 229 -10.39 -8.48 6.15
C PHE A 229 -9.37 -9.25 6.98
N MET A 230 -8.16 -8.72 7.11
CA MET A 230 -7.05 -9.37 7.81
C MET A 230 -6.53 -8.48 8.93
N ASP A 231 -6.36 -9.04 10.11
CA ASP A 231 -5.76 -8.33 11.25
C ASP A 231 -4.22 -8.31 11.19
N ALA A 232 -3.59 -7.64 12.15
CA ALA A 232 -2.13 -7.57 12.29
C ALA A 232 -1.46 -8.92 12.65
N SER A 233 -2.25 -9.95 12.97
CA SER A 233 -1.81 -11.32 13.30
C SER A 233 -2.06 -12.33 12.17
N GLY A 234 -2.62 -11.88 11.04
CA GLY A 234 -2.90 -12.71 9.87
C GLY A 234 -4.20 -13.51 9.94
N ASN A 235 -5.08 -13.24 10.90
CA ASN A 235 -6.40 -13.83 10.94
C ASN A 235 -7.28 -13.20 9.87
N LEU A 236 -7.81 -14.04 8.97
CA LEU A 236 -8.55 -13.60 7.79
C LEU A 236 -10.04 -13.94 7.89
N THR A 237 -10.87 -12.91 7.77
CA THR A 237 -12.28 -13.04 7.41
C THR A 237 -12.42 -12.91 5.90
N ALA A 238 -12.54 -14.06 5.25
CA ALA A 238 -12.70 -14.15 3.81
C ALA A 238 -14.05 -13.58 3.37
N TRP A 239 -14.06 -12.95 2.19
CA TRP A 239 -15.30 -12.56 1.52
C TRP A 239 -16.15 -13.80 1.20
N SER A 240 -17.41 -13.81 1.61
CA SER A 240 -18.35 -14.92 1.37
C SER A 240 -19.58 -14.55 0.54
N GLY A 241 -19.73 -13.27 0.19
CA GLY A 241 -20.87 -12.80 -0.60
C GLY A 241 -20.59 -12.72 -2.10
N GLU A 242 -21.60 -12.32 -2.86
CA GLU A 242 -21.40 -11.94 -4.27
C GLU A 242 -20.52 -10.68 -4.38
N PRO A 243 -19.60 -10.62 -5.36
CA PRO A 243 -18.78 -9.44 -5.62
C PRO A 243 -19.64 -8.17 -5.77
N LEU A 244 -19.14 -7.05 -5.26
CA LEU A 244 -19.81 -5.77 -5.40
C LEU A 244 -19.52 -5.24 -6.79
N LYS A 245 -20.59 -4.89 -7.53
CA LYS A 245 -20.45 -4.26 -8.85
C LYS A 245 -20.35 -2.75 -8.69
N PHE A 246 -19.45 -2.14 -9.44
CA PHE A 246 -19.28 -0.70 -9.46
C PHE A 246 -18.79 -0.22 -10.84
N SER A 247 -18.89 1.09 -11.05
CA SER A 247 -18.33 1.78 -12.21
C SER A 247 -17.21 2.72 -11.78
N LYS A 248 -16.28 3.03 -12.69
CA LYS A 248 -15.25 4.01 -12.40
C LYS A 248 -15.84 5.42 -12.22
N PRO A 249 -15.16 6.33 -11.51
CA PRO A 249 -15.50 7.74 -11.49
C PRO A 249 -15.41 8.37 -12.89
N THR A 250 -16.39 9.22 -13.25
CA THR A 250 -16.44 9.92 -14.55
C THR A 250 -16.71 11.41 -14.43
N LYS A 251 -17.12 11.88 -13.24
CA LYS A 251 -17.39 13.28 -12.95
C LYS A 251 -16.28 13.82 -12.08
N GLU A 252 -15.75 14.97 -12.44
CA GLU A 252 -14.78 15.70 -11.63
C GLU A 252 -15.39 16.10 -10.28
N THR A 253 -14.61 15.90 -9.23
CA THR A 253 -14.94 16.25 -7.85
C THR A 253 -14.08 17.45 -7.46
N ASN A 254 -14.64 18.42 -6.73
CA ASN A 254 -13.85 19.54 -6.24
C ASN A 254 -12.88 19.06 -5.15
N TYR A 255 -11.69 19.63 -5.10
CA TYR A 255 -10.67 19.27 -4.12
C TYR A 255 -11.13 19.55 -2.68
N ASP A 256 -11.91 20.62 -2.48
CA ASP A 256 -12.41 21.03 -1.16
C ASP A 256 -13.51 20.10 -0.60
N ASP A 257 -13.98 19.12 -1.39
CA ASP A 257 -15.04 18.19 -1.01
C ASP A 257 -14.52 16.84 -0.46
N GLU A 258 -13.18 16.63 -0.40
CA GLU A 258 -12.55 15.38 0.10
C GLU A 258 -12.16 15.42 1.59
#